data_AF-A0A1W1Y0S6-F1
#
_entry.id   AF-A0A1W1Y0S6-F1
#
_cell.length_a   1.000
_cell.length_b   1.000
_cell.length_c   1.000
_cell.angle_alpha   90.00
_cell.angle_beta   90.00
_cell.angle_gamma   90.00
#
_symmetry.space_group_name_H-M   'P 1'
#
loop_
_entity.id
_entity.type
_entity.pdbx_description
1 polymer ?
#
loop_
_entity_poly.entity_id
_entity_poly.type
_entity_poly.pdbx_seq_one_letter_code
_entity_poly.pdbx_strand_id
1 'polypeptide(L)'
;MTQPNPPHLIASQAYASSGRQTALYWFNQPLAGTLDITPELLRAQMPHGIARHTCVSMALPQAINDAIWGEIAQRHLPHGGVRTLAIVAIDQTETDQVHVVRQAASTAQQQACPGESGKIPLHGIAERWAAQIATARIIGIPPGPLGLQGLALDGRLGDFAYISATPDFSNYILGDTGAGLWDDHQGNMDALQLLAAQQGREDGQEIADHFLHHLLQNEDRALASLIGLPPGDHVGQAAAGLVFNDADKLEIGRQLKRVLRSAGPAPIPYEGGFDAHVLAQQIQQAARMIGVRIAPPTLALRDGRHARPEMHAAIAAATSQAGIDPACVARLITRYVNDA
;
A
#
# COMPACT_ATOMS: atom_id res chain seq x y z
N MET A 1 -23.39 -14.14 9.00
CA MET A 1 -22.50 -13.38 8.11
C MET A 1 -22.93 -11.93 8.17
N THR A 2 -22.27 -11.13 9.01
CA THR A 2 -22.48 -9.67 9.06
C THR A 2 -21.75 -9.04 7.87
N GLN A 3 -22.46 -8.31 7.03
CA GLN A 3 -21.82 -7.53 5.96
C GLN A 3 -20.83 -6.52 6.57
N PRO A 4 -19.67 -6.28 5.94
CA PRO A 4 -18.81 -5.17 6.34
C PRO A 4 -19.59 -3.86 6.10
N ASN A 5 -19.67 -3.00 7.12
CA ASN A 5 -20.24 -1.66 6.97
C ASN A 5 -19.47 -0.90 5.87
N PRO A 6 -20.15 -0.23 4.92
CA PRO A 6 -19.46 0.64 3.97
C PRO A 6 -18.75 1.77 4.71
N PRO A 7 -17.60 2.27 4.20
CA PRO A 7 -16.97 3.46 4.78
C PRO A 7 -17.92 4.65 4.62
N HIS A 8 -18.42 5.18 5.74
CA HIS A 8 -19.16 6.43 5.74
C HIS A 8 -18.17 7.59 5.74
N LEU A 9 -18.08 8.29 4.61
CA LEU A 9 -17.34 9.54 4.47
C LEU A 9 -18.29 10.71 4.74
N ILE A 10 -18.00 11.51 5.76
CA ILE A 10 -18.80 12.69 6.10
C ILE A 10 -17.88 13.91 5.97
N ALA A 11 -18.20 14.79 5.02
CA ALA A 11 -17.62 16.12 4.92
C ALA A 11 -18.52 17.09 5.69
N SER A 12 -17.98 17.84 6.65
CA SER A 12 -18.70 18.92 7.34
C SER A 12 -18.25 20.28 6.84
N GLN A 13 -19.20 21.13 6.42
CA GLN A 13 -18.96 22.56 6.22
C GLN A 13 -18.85 23.27 7.58
N ALA A 14 -17.75 23.99 7.81
CA ALA A 14 -17.65 24.93 8.92
C ALA A 14 -18.35 26.24 8.52
N TYR A 15 -19.38 26.65 9.26
CA TYR A 15 -20.03 27.96 9.08
C TYR A 15 -19.31 29.04 9.90
N ALA A 16 -19.07 30.16 9.23
CA ALA A 16 -18.27 31.29 9.68
C ALA A 16 -18.92 32.10 10.81
N SER A 17 -18.15 32.40 11.84
CA SER A 17 -18.36 33.58 12.71
C SER A 17 -17.17 34.55 12.72
N SER A 18 -16.08 34.26 11.99
CA SER A 18 -14.86 35.10 11.98
C SER A 18 -14.20 35.30 10.61
N GLY A 19 -14.84 34.87 9.51
CA GLY A 19 -14.28 35.07 8.16
C GLY A 19 -13.10 34.17 7.79
N ARG A 20 -12.82 33.13 8.57
CA ARG A 20 -11.81 32.09 8.28
C ARG A 20 -12.50 30.75 8.04
N GLN A 21 -12.23 30.11 6.90
CA GLN A 21 -12.75 28.79 6.58
C GLN A 21 -11.67 27.74 6.80
N THR A 22 -11.85 26.86 7.78
CA THR A 22 -11.03 25.65 7.95
C THR A 22 -11.84 24.46 7.46
N ALA A 23 -11.40 23.81 6.38
CA ALA A 23 -12.03 22.59 5.90
C ALA A 23 -11.40 21.39 6.62
N LEU A 24 -12.19 20.69 7.43
CA LEU A 24 -11.80 19.46 8.11
C LEU A 24 -12.38 18.25 7.36
N TYR A 25 -11.53 17.29 7.04
CA TYR A 25 -11.94 16.02 6.44
C TYR A 25 -11.81 14.95 7.51
N TRP A 26 -12.86 14.22 7.87
CA TRP A 26 -12.77 13.17 8.88
C TRP A 26 -13.24 11.84 8.30
N PHE A 27 -12.32 10.88 8.21
CA PHE A 27 -12.64 9.53 7.78
C PHE A 27 -12.95 8.70 9.05
N ASN A 28 -14.14 8.07 9.10
CA ASN A 28 -14.56 6.98 10.00
C ASN A 28 -15.49 7.18 11.22
N GLN A 29 -16.06 8.36 11.54
CA GLN A 29 -17.19 8.47 12.50
C GLN A 29 -18.02 9.74 12.26
N PRO A 30 -19.35 9.76 12.52
CA PRO A 30 -20.12 10.99 12.61
C PRO A 30 -19.78 11.71 13.91
N LEU A 31 -18.91 12.72 13.85
CA LEU A 31 -18.85 13.74 14.91
C LEU A 31 -19.93 14.77 14.60
N ALA A 32 -21.02 14.73 15.36
CA ALA A 32 -21.99 15.81 15.39
C ALA A 32 -21.36 17.01 16.14
N GLY A 33 -20.73 17.92 15.41
CA GLY A 33 -20.21 19.18 15.96
C GLY A 33 -18.98 19.70 15.21
N THR A 34 -18.86 21.03 15.15
CA THR A 34 -17.65 21.74 14.73
C THR A 34 -16.57 21.59 15.81
N LEU A 35 -15.45 20.94 15.48
CA LEU A 35 -14.29 20.89 16.36
C LEU A 35 -13.29 21.96 15.87
N ASP A 36 -13.11 23.04 16.63
CA ASP A 36 -12.01 23.98 16.40
C ASP A 36 -10.70 23.29 16.78
N ILE A 37 -10.05 22.66 15.79
CA ILE A 37 -8.75 22.03 15.98
C ILE A 37 -7.68 23.12 15.85
N THR A 38 -7.14 23.58 16.98
CA THR A 38 -5.96 24.45 16.95
C THR A 38 -4.69 23.63 16.68
N PRO A 39 -3.63 24.24 16.10
CA PRO A 39 -2.31 23.62 16.02
C PRO A 39 -1.77 23.14 17.38
N GLU A 40 -2.13 23.80 18.49
CA GLU A 40 -1.81 23.30 19.83
C GLU A 40 -2.58 22.03 20.19
N LEU A 41 -3.84 21.88 19.76
CA LEU A 41 -4.65 20.68 19.99
C LEU A 41 -4.15 19.47 19.19
N LEU A 42 -3.59 19.71 17.99
CA LEU A 42 -2.88 18.68 17.20
C LEU A 42 -1.53 18.29 17.80
N ARG A 43 -0.86 19.20 18.52
CA ARG A 43 0.42 18.95 19.20
C ARG A 43 0.26 18.36 20.60
N ALA A 44 -0.86 18.63 21.27
CA ALA A 44 -1.19 18.04 22.55
C ALA A 44 -1.43 16.54 22.35
N GLN A 45 -0.42 15.73 22.72
CA GLN A 45 -0.60 14.29 22.84
C GLN A 45 -1.78 14.03 23.76
N MET A 46 -2.89 13.53 23.21
CA MET A 46 -4.06 13.11 23.99
C MET A 46 -3.58 12.16 25.11
N PRO A 47 -3.74 12.54 26.38
CA PRO A 47 -3.32 11.69 27.47
C PRO A 47 -4.29 10.51 27.55
N HIS A 48 -3.71 9.31 27.44
CA HIS A 48 -4.33 7.99 27.67
C HIS A 48 -5.08 7.36 26.48
N GLY A 49 -4.38 6.41 25.81
CA GLY A 49 -5.00 5.22 25.22
C GLY A 49 -5.64 5.33 23.83
N ILE A 50 -5.76 6.51 23.25
CA ILE A 50 -6.35 6.72 21.92
C ILE A 50 -5.22 6.81 20.88
N ALA A 51 -5.42 6.20 19.70
CA ALA A 51 -4.45 6.04 18.63
C ALA A 51 -3.48 7.24 18.53
N ARG A 52 -2.18 6.98 18.55
CA ARG A 52 -1.21 8.03 18.23
C ARG A 52 -1.52 8.50 16.80
N HIS A 53 -1.44 9.80 16.55
CA HIS A 53 -1.62 10.38 15.23
C HIS A 53 -0.37 11.18 14.88
N THR A 54 -0.02 11.22 13.59
CA THR A 54 1.02 12.12 13.09
C THR A 54 0.37 13.18 12.21
N CYS A 55 0.86 14.42 12.33
CA CYS A 55 0.45 15.53 11.49
C CYS A 55 1.63 15.91 10.59
N VAL A 56 1.42 15.89 9.28
CA VAL A 56 2.45 16.23 8.28
C VAL A 56 1.89 17.31 7.35
N SER A 57 2.71 18.30 7.00
CA SER A 57 2.36 19.29 5.97
C SER A 57 2.78 18.78 4.59
N MET A 58 1.87 18.81 3.62
CA MET A 58 2.18 18.45 2.23
C MET A 58 1.23 19.15 1.27
N ALA A 59 1.53 19.09 -0.04
CA ALA A 59 0.64 19.62 -1.06
C ALA A 59 -0.69 18.82 -1.10
N LEU A 60 -1.82 19.50 -1.36
CA LEU A 60 -3.14 18.86 -1.44
C LEU A 60 -3.18 17.63 -2.37
N PRO A 61 -2.59 17.66 -3.59
CA PRO A 61 -2.58 16.48 -4.46
C PRO A 61 -1.91 15.25 -3.82
N GLN A 62 -0.82 15.47 -3.09
CA GLN A 62 -0.13 14.40 -2.37
C GLN A 62 -0.98 13.85 -1.23
N ALA A 63 -1.65 14.72 -0.47
CA ALA A 63 -2.53 14.31 0.61
C ALA A 63 -3.72 13.45 0.11
N ILE A 64 -4.28 13.79 -1.05
CA ILE A 64 -5.35 13.00 -1.69
C ILE A 64 -4.81 11.65 -2.15
N ASN A 65 -3.64 11.63 -2.80
CA ASN A 65 -2.98 10.40 -3.22
C ASN A 65 -2.71 9.46 -2.04
N ASP A 66 -2.19 9.99 -0.93
CA ASP A 66 -1.94 9.22 0.29
C ASP A 66 -3.23 8.67 0.90
N ALA A 67 -4.33 9.43 0.86
CA ALA A 67 -5.62 8.98 1.35
C ALA A 67 -6.19 7.83 0.49
N ILE A 68 -6.07 7.92 -0.84
CA ILE A 68 -6.50 6.86 -1.76
C ILE A 68 -5.69 5.58 -1.51
N TRP A 69 -4.36 5.67 -1.57
CA TRP A 69 -3.50 4.50 -1.46
C TRP A 69 -3.45 3.92 -0.05
N GLY A 70 -3.56 4.74 0.99
CA GLY A 70 -3.68 4.27 2.37
C GLY A 70 -4.90 3.36 2.56
N GLU A 71 -6.04 3.71 1.98
CA GLU A 71 -7.26 2.90 2.04
C GLU A 71 -7.20 1.65 1.14
N ILE A 72 -6.67 1.77 -0.09
CA ILE A 72 -6.47 0.62 -0.98
C ILE A 72 -5.51 -0.39 -0.32
N ALA A 73 -4.34 0.07 0.14
CA ALA A 73 -3.38 -0.76 0.84
C ALA A 73 -4.00 -1.44 2.07
N GLN A 74 -4.82 -0.71 2.84
CA GLN A 74 -5.52 -1.25 4.01
C GLN A 74 -6.46 -2.43 3.67
N ARG A 75 -7.08 -2.42 2.49
CA ARG A 75 -8.02 -3.46 2.05
C ARG A 75 -7.33 -4.68 1.43
N HIS A 76 -6.25 -4.45 0.70
CA HIS A 76 -5.69 -5.48 -0.19
C HIS A 76 -4.33 -6.04 0.22
N LEU A 77 -3.63 -5.39 1.17
CA LEU A 77 -2.30 -5.84 1.61
C LEU A 77 -2.37 -6.52 2.98
N PRO A 78 -1.51 -7.53 3.24
CA PRO A 78 -1.60 -8.40 4.42
C PRO A 78 -1.47 -7.64 5.75
N HIS A 79 -0.69 -6.57 5.78
CA HIS A 79 -0.55 -5.72 6.96
C HIS A 79 -1.30 -4.39 6.84
N GLY A 80 -1.85 -4.08 5.66
CA GLY A 80 -2.59 -2.85 5.39
C GLY A 80 -1.71 -1.65 5.03
N GLY A 81 -2.31 -0.46 4.99
CA GLY A 81 -1.64 0.81 4.77
C GLY A 81 -1.77 1.74 5.97
N VAL A 82 -0.86 2.69 6.10
CA VAL A 82 -1.04 3.84 7.01
C VAL A 82 -2.18 4.69 6.47
N ARG A 83 -3.27 4.76 7.23
CA ARG A 83 -4.50 5.44 6.80
C ARG A 83 -4.42 6.93 7.03
N THR A 84 -4.98 7.70 6.11
CA THR A 84 -5.25 9.13 6.28
C THR A 84 -6.61 9.31 6.95
N LEU A 85 -6.60 9.81 8.18
CA LEU A 85 -7.81 10.06 8.98
C LEU A 85 -8.40 11.43 8.69
N ALA A 86 -7.54 12.39 8.35
CA ALA A 86 -7.96 13.71 7.95
C ALA A 86 -6.96 14.35 6.97
N ILE A 87 -7.51 15.14 6.07
CA ILE A 87 -6.82 16.21 5.37
C ILE A 87 -7.38 17.50 5.97
N VAL A 88 -6.58 18.53 6.17
CA VAL A 88 -7.04 19.79 6.78
C VAL A 88 -6.44 20.91 5.95
N ALA A 89 -7.31 21.66 5.28
CA ALA A 89 -6.89 22.82 4.52
C ALA A 89 -6.44 23.93 5.48
N ILE A 90 -5.26 24.48 5.25
CA ILE A 90 -4.73 25.59 6.03
C ILE A 90 -4.99 26.86 5.23
N ASP A 91 -5.70 27.81 5.83
CA ASP A 91 -5.94 29.13 5.26
C ASP A 91 -4.64 29.96 5.36
N GLN A 92 -3.70 29.68 4.45
CA GLN A 92 -2.56 30.56 4.19
C GLN A 92 -2.57 30.89 2.70
N THR A 93 -2.82 32.16 2.43
CA THR A 93 -3.11 32.82 1.15
C THR A 93 -2.10 32.59 0.01
N GLU A 94 -1.08 31.75 0.18
CA GLU A 94 0.00 31.55 -0.80
C GLU A 94 0.48 30.10 -0.95
N THR A 95 -0.03 29.13 -0.19
CA THR A 95 0.49 27.76 -0.25
C THR A 95 -0.62 26.73 -0.38
N ASP A 96 -0.58 25.87 -1.41
CA ASP A 96 -1.42 24.67 -1.60
C ASP A 96 -1.16 23.56 -0.54
N GLN A 97 -0.72 23.97 0.65
CA GLN A 97 -0.32 23.11 1.76
C GLN A 97 -1.53 22.74 2.61
N VAL A 98 -1.59 21.47 2.97
CA VAL A 98 -2.59 20.91 3.86
C VAL A 98 -1.89 20.14 4.97
N HIS A 99 -2.55 20.09 6.13
CA HIS A 99 -2.16 19.18 7.19
C HIS A 99 -2.86 17.83 7.01
N VAL A 100 -2.08 16.75 7.03
CA VAL A 100 -2.61 15.40 6.96
C VAL A 100 -2.47 14.74 8.31
N VAL A 101 -3.59 14.29 8.88
CA VAL A 101 -3.64 13.49 10.10
C VAL A 101 -3.66 12.03 9.70
N ARG A 102 -2.61 11.30 10.07
CA ARG A 102 -2.48 9.87 9.79
C ARG A 102 -2.70 9.02 11.03
N GLN A 103 -3.16 7.79 10.84
CA GLN A 103 -3.15 6.77 11.89
C GLN A 103 -1.70 6.38 12.18
N ALA A 104 -1.26 6.39 13.45
CA ALA A 104 0.09 5.94 13.73
C ALA A 104 0.28 4.45 13.44
N ALA A 105 1.48 4.14 12.94
CA ALA A 105 2.10 2.83 13.06
C ALA A 105 2.16 2.40 14.53
N SER A 106 2.04 1.10 14.81
CA SER A 106 2.32 0.61 16.17
C SER A 106 3.75 0.98 16.54
N THR A 107 3.99 1.33 17.80
CA THR A 107 5.32 1.77 18.22
C THR A 107 6.24 0.57 18.47
N ALA A 108 7.55 0.76 18.34
CA ALA A 108 8.54 -0.29 18.66
C ALA A 108 8.35 -0.88 20.07
N GLN A 109 7.90 -0.07 21.04
CA GLN A 109 7.55 -0.52 22.40
C GLN A 109 6.39 -1.53 22.44
N GLN A 110 5.43 -1.45 21.52
CA GLN A 110 4.33 -2.41 21.42
C GLN A 110 4.76 -3.72 20.77
N GLN A 111 5.96 -3.78 20.19
CA GLN A 111 6.50 -4.93 19.47
C GLN A 111 7.73 -5.56 20.16
N ALA A 112 8.14 -5.06 21.33
CA ALA A 112 9.29 -5.60 22.05
C ALA A 112 9.00 -7.03 22.55
N CYS A 113 10.00 -7.92 22.44
CA CYS A 113 9.92 -9.26 23.00
C CYS A 113 9.87 -9.18 24.55
N PRO A 114 8.96 -9.92 25.22
CA PRO A 114 8.98 -10.01 26.68
C PRO A 114 10.32 -10.56 27.17
N GLY A 115 11.08 -9.74 27.91
CA GLY A 115 12.34 -10.17 28.54
C GLY A 115 13.63 -9.68 27.88
N GLU A 116 13.58 -9.15 26.65
CA GLU A 116 14.70 -8.45 26.02
C GLU A 116 14.44 -6.95 26.08
N SER A 117 15.07 -6.28 27.04
CA SER A 117 14.88 -4.85 27.26
C SER A 117 15.31 -4.05 26.02
N GLY A 118 14.34 -3.61 25.22
CA GLY A 118 14.50 -2.52 24.25
C GLY A 118 14.97 -2.88 22.84
N LYS A 119 15.20 -4.16 22.52
CA LYS A 119 15.53 -4.59 21.15
C LYS A 119 14.27 -4.89 20.35
N ILE A 120 14.30 -4.54 19.07
CA ILE A 120 13.19 -4.73 18.14
C ILE A 120 13.38 -6.09 17.43
N PRO A 121 12.35 -6.95 17.30
CA PRO A 121 12.48 -8.25 16.65
C PRO A 121 12.61 -8.12 15.12
N LEU A 122 13.83 -7.90 14.64
CA LEU A 122 14.10 -7.60 13.23
C LEU A 122 13.72 -8.73 12.25
N HIS A 123 13.80 -10.02 12.63
CA HIS A 123 13.29 -11.11 11.77
C HIS A 123 11.79 -11.00 11.55
N GLY A 124 11.02 -10.72 12.60
CA GLY A 124 9.58 -10.52 12.47
C GLY A 124 9.22 -9.30 11.63
N ILE A 125 10.04 -8.24 11.67
CA ILE A 125 9.88 -7.07 10.79
C ILE A 125 10.19 -7.47 9.34
N ALA A 126 11.31 -8.14 9.10
CA ALA A 126 11.71 -8.63 7.79
C ALA A 126 10.61 -9.49 7.15
N GLU A 127 10.01 -10.42 7.89
CA GLU A 127 8.92 -11.26 7.40
C GLU A 127 7.67 -10.44 7.01
N ARG A 128 7.28 -9.46 7.83
CA ARG A 128 6.13 -8.59 7.52
C ARG A 128 6.38 -7.71 6.31
N TRP A 129 7.57 -7.11 6.22
CA TRP A 129 7.98 -6.30 5.07
C TRP A 129 8.00 -7.14 3.80
N ALA A 130 8.56 -8.35 3.86
CA ALA A 130 8.59 -9.29 2.76
C ALA A 130 7.18 -9.65 2.27
N ALA A 131 6.27 -10.01 3.17
CA ALA A 131 4.89 -10.35 2.82
C ALA A 131 4.14 -9.17 2.20
N GLN A 132 4.33 -7.96 2.76
CA GLN A 132 3.71 -6.73 2.29
C GLN A 132 4.15 -6.39 0.85
N ILE A 133 5.47 -6.31 0.62
CA ILE A 133 6.04 -5.95 -0.69
C ILE A 133 5.69 -7.01 -1.73
N ALA A 134 5.87 -8.29 -1.39
CA ALA A 134 5.55 -9.40 -2.29
C ALA A 134 4.09 -9.32 -2.79
N THR A 135 3.15 -9.13 -1.87
CA THR A 135 1.73 -9.06 -2.22
C THR A 135 1.45 -7.87 -3.11
N ALA A 136 1.98 -6.68 -2.77
CA ALA A 136 1.82 -5.46 -3.55
C ALA A 136 2.33 -5.60 -4.99
N ARG A 137 3.52 -6.21 -5.17
CA ARG A 137 4.09 -6.50 -6.50
C ARG A 137 3.21 -7.42 -7.32
N ILE A 138 2.72 -8.51 -6.72
CA ILE A 138 1.92 -9.51 -7.44
C ILE A 138 0.55 -8.95 -7.85
N ILE A 139 -0.16 -8.30 -6.93
CA ILE A 139 -1.46 -7.69 -7.24
C ILE A 139 -1.32 -6.43 -8.11
N GLY A 140 -0.08 -6.00 -8.39
CA GLY A 140 0.26 -4.99 -9.37
C GLY A 140 0.08 -3.56 -8.89
N ILE A 141 0.20 -3.31 -7.58
CA ILE A 141 0.32 -1.96 -7.00
C ILE A 141 1.61 -1.84 -6.19
N PRO A 142 2.76 -2.09 -6.82
CA PRO A 142 4.02 -2.03 -6.10
C PRO A 142 4.30 -0.65 -5.53
N PRO A 143 4.90 -0.58 -4.33
CA PRO A 143 5.12 0.68 -3.64
C PRO A 143 6.24 1.53 -4.26
N GLY A 144 7.04 0.95 -5.17
CA GLY A 144 8.25 1.55 -5.71
C GLY A 144 9.44 1.39 -4.75
N PRO A 145 10.54 2.11 -4.98
CA PRO A 145 11.72 2.05 -4.12
C PRO A 145 11.39 2.53 -2.71
N LEU A 146 11.36 1.59 -1.77
CA LEU A 146 11.14 1.88 -0.36
C LEU A 146 12.48 1.94 0.39
N GLY A 147 12.68 3.03 1.13
CA GLY A 147 13.68 3.12 2.19
C GLY A 147 13.05 2.97 3.56
N LEU A 148 13.77 3.34 4.61
CA LEU A 148 13.29 3.31 6.01
C LEU A 148 11.99 4.07 6.28
N GLN A 149 11.61 5.00 5.40
CA GLN A 149 10.41 5.82 5.55
C GLN A 149 9.16 5.16 4.93
N GLY A 150 9.36 4.14 4.09
CA GLY A 150 8.31 3.54 3.29
C GLY A 150 7.47 2.47 4.00
N LEU A 151 8.05 1.78 5.00
CA LEU A 151 7.40 0.71 5.74
C LEU A 151 7.47 0.93 7.24
N ALA A 152 6.31 0.79 7.88
CA ALA A 152 6.22 0.78 9.33
C ALA A 152 6.78 -0.53 9.92
N LEU A 153 7.19 -0.49 11.19
CA LEU A 153 7.70 -1.69 11.88
C LEU A 153 6.62 -2.79 12.02
N ASP A 154 5.33 -2.45 11.98
CA ASP A 154 4.21 -3.40 11.89
C ASP A 154 3.94 -3.94 10.48
N GLY A 155 4.75 -3.56 9.49
CA GLY A 155 4.62 -4.02 8.10
C GLY A 155 3.66 -3.18 7.26
N ARG A 156 2.97 -2.19 7.82
CA ARG A 156 2.10 -1.31 7.02
C ARG A 156 2.90 -0.46 6.05
N LEU A 157 2.35 -0.26 4.86
CA LEU A 157 2.90 0.69 3.87
C LEU A 157 2.61 2.13 4.31
N GLY A 158 3.65 2.98 4.36
CA GLY A 158 3.56 4.32 4.94
C GLY A 158 3.85 5.47 3.98
N ASP A 159 4.49 5.17 2.85
CA ASP A 159 4.79 6.13 1.79
C ASP A 159 4.14 5.66 0.48
N PHE A 160 3.44 6.58 -0.17
CA PHE A 160 2.66 6.36 -1.39
C PHE A 160 3.09 7.31 -2.52
N ALA A 161 4.25 7.94 -2.43
CA ALA A 161 4.72 8.87 -3.46
C ALA A 161 4.94 8.21 -4.84
N TYR A 162 5.38 6.96 -4.84
CA TYR A 162 5.79 6.24 -6.06
C TYR A 162 4.90 5.03 -6.41
N ILE A 163 3.91 4.71 -5.56
CA ILE A 163 3.00 3.60 -5.84
C ILE A 163 2.19 3.89 -7.11
N SER A 164 2.08 2.86 -7.95
CA SER A 164 1.36 2.93 -9.21
C SER A 164 0.86 1.54 -9.56
N ALA A 165 -0.32 1.44 -10.17
CA ALA A 165 -0.69 0.20 -10.83
C ALA A 165 0.27 -0.10 -11.99
N THR A 166 0.61 -1.39 -12.17
CA THR A 166 1.44 -1.87 -13.28
C THR A 166 0.69 -2.81 -14.22
N PRO A 167 0.81 -2.63 -15.55
CA PRO A 167 -0.03 -3.31 -16.53
C PRO A 167 0.30 -4.78 -16.71
N ASP A 168 1.52 -5.18 -16.38
CA ASP A 168 1.98 -6.57 -16.47
C ASP A 168 3.12 -6.86 -15.46
N PHE A 169 3.89 -7.93 -15.71
CA PHE A 169 5.00 -8.37 -14.88
C PHE A 169 6.37 -7.85 -15.32
N SER A 170 6.43 -6.86 -16.21
CA SER A 170 7.66 -6.21 -16.64
C SER A 170 8.36 -5.47 -15.49
N ASN A 171 9.65 -5.18 -15.66
CA ASN A 171 10.46 -4.53 -14.64
C ASN A 171 10.36 -3.00 -14.72
N TYR A 172 9.24 -2.41 -14.28
CA TYR A 172 9.02 -0.96 -14.42
C TYR A 172 9.87 -0.13 -13.45
N ILE A 173 10.35 1.03 -13.91
CA ILE A 173 10.93 2.08 -13.07
C ILE A 173 9.80 2.99 -12.61
N LEU A 174 9.53 3.02 -11.30
CA LEU A 174 8.40 3.76 -10.71
C LEU A 174 8.81 5.03 -9.94
N GLY A 175 10.10 5.21 -9.70
CA GLY A 175 10.66 6.36 -8.98
C GLY A 175 12.04 6.75 -9.46
N ASP A 176 12.63 7.73 -8.79
CA ASP A 176 13.82 8.45 -9.27
C ASP A 176 15.13 7.68 -9.04
N THR A 177 15.07 6.52 -8.38
CA THR A 177 16.26 5.70 -8.10
C THR A 177 16.79 4.97 -9.34
N GLY A 178 15.98 4.88 -10.41
CA GLY A 178 16.30 4.09 -11.60
C GLY A 178 16.24 2.58 -11.37
N ALA A 179 15.92 2.13 -10.15
CA ALA A 179 15.72 0.71 -9.86
C ALA A 179 14.40 0.23 -10.47
N GLY A 180 14.44 -0.96 -11.09
CA GLY A 180 13.24 -1.63 -11.53
C GLY A 180 12.43 -2.17 -10.34
N LEU A 181 11.14 -2.32 -10.54
CA LEU A 181 10.17 -2.96 -9.65
C LEU A 181 10.72 -4.21 -8.94
N TRP A 182 11.36 -5.10 -9.68
CA TRP A 182 11.83 -6.37 -9.13
C TRP A 182 13.16 -6.23 -8.38
N ASP A 183 13.82 -5.08 -8.52
CA ASP A 183 15.11 -4.74 -7.92
C ASP A 183 14.96 -3.80 -6.70
N ASP A 184 13.74 -3.33 -6.40
CA ASP A 184 13.46 -2.40 -5.30
C ASP A 184 13.71 -2.98 -3.88
N HIS A 185 14.00 -4.28 -3.81
CA HIS A 185 14.27 -4.99 -2.56
C HIS A 185 15.60 -4.57 -1.91
N GLN A 186 16.55 -4.05 -2.69
CA GLN A 186 17.86 -3.64 -2.19
C GLN A 186 17.74 -2.54 -1.11
N GLY A 187 16.90 -1.52 -1.35
CA GLY A 187 16.69 -0.45 -0.37
C GLY A 187 16.10 -0.95 0.96
N ASN A 188 15.30 -2.02 0.92
CA ASN A 188 14.73 -2.66 2.10
C ASN A 188 15.76 -3.51 2.85
N MET A 189 16.66 -4.19 2.13
CA MET A 189 17.79 -4.90 2.73
C MET A 189 18.75 -3.94 3.44
N ASP A 190 19.12 -2.84 2.78
CA ASP A 190 19.98 -1.79 3.36
C ASP A 190 19.34 -1.17 4.61
N ALA A 191 18.03 -0.95 4.57
CA ALA A 191 17.25 -0.46 5.71
C ALA A 191 17.28 -1.43 6.91
N LEU A 192 17.11 -2.74 6.68
CA LEU A 192 17.18 -3.75 7.74
C LEU A 192 18.59 -3.86 8.35
N GLN A 193 19.63 -3.78 7.51
CA GLN A 193 21.01 -3.75 7.97
C GLN A 193 21.31 -2.52 8.83
N LEU A 194 20.80 -1.34 8.44
CA LEU A 194 20.94 -0.12 9.24
C LEU A 194 20.21 -0.25 10.58
N LEU A 195 19.00 -0.81 10.60
CA LEU A 195 18.26 -1.06 11.84
C LEU A 195 18.96 -2.05 12.77
N ALA A 196 19.64 -3.05 12.21
CA ALA A 196 20.48 -3.98 12.97
C ALA A 196 21.69 -3.27 13.58
N ALA A 197 22.41 -2.49 12.77
CA ALA A 197 23.56 -1.71 13.23
C ALA A 197 23.19 -0.70 14.33
N GLN A 198 22.04 -0.02 14.21
CA GLN A 198 21.52 0.89 15.24
C GLN A 198 21.21 0.20 16.57
N GLN A 199 20.95 -1.11 16.56
CA GLN A 199 20.75 -1.94 17.75
C GLN A 199 22.04 -2.61 18.24
N GLY A 200 23.19 -2.27 17.65
CA GLY A 200 24.48 -2.90 17.94
C GLY A 200 24.52 -4.38 17.59
N ARG A 201 23.74 -4.82 16.59
CA ARG A 201 23.70 -6.21 16.12
C ARG A 201 24.65 -6.40 14.95
N GLU A 202 25.32 -7.54 14.92
CA GLU A 202 26.25 -7.94 13.85
C GLU A 202 25.59 -8.82 12.79
N ASP A 203 24.36 -9.30 13.04
CA ASP A 203 23.57 -10.19 12.18
C ASP A 203 22.74 -9.46 11.11
N GLY A 204 23.12 -8.22 10.76
CA GLY A 204 22.38 -7.40 9.80
C GLY A 204 22.24 -8.04 8.42
N GLN A 205 23.31 -8.66 7.90
CA GLN A 205 23.27 -9.37 6.62
C GLN A 205 22.35 -10.60 6.67
N GLU A 206 22.38 -11.36 7.77
CA GLU A 206 21.50 -12.52 7.97
C GLU A 206 20.03 -12.11 7.94
N ILE A 207 19.68 -10.98 8.58
CA ILE A 207 18.31 -10.43 8.57
C ILE A 207 17.90 -10.01 7.15
N ALA A 208 18.82 -9.40 6.38
CA ALA A 208 18.56 -9.00 5.00
C ALA A 208 18.35 -10.21 4.08
N ASP A 209 19.14 -11.27 4.26
CA ASP A 209 18.98 -12.52 3.52
C ASP A 209 17.67 -13.22 3.91
N HIS A 210 17.29 -13.19 5.18
CA HIS A 210 16.00 -13.67 5.68
C HIS A 210 14.83 -12.93 5.02
N PHE A 211 14.91 -11.60 4.93
CA PHE A 211 13.93 -10.79 4.20
C PHE A 211 13.82 -11.21 2.74
N LEU A 212 14.94 -11.32 2.01
CA LEU A 212 14.93 -11.68 0.59
C LEU A 212 14.35 -13.08 0.37
N HIS A 213 14.72 -14.04 1.21
CA HIS A 213 14.16 -15.39 1.20
C HIS A 213 12.62 -15.36 1.33
N HIS A 214 12.12 -14.67 2.35
CA HIS A 214 10.68 -14.55 2.58
C HIS A 214 9.97 -13.74 1.49
N LEU A 215 10.61 -12.72 0.91
CA LEU A 215 10.04 -11.92 -0.17
C LEU A 215 9.75 -12.82 -1.38
N LEU A 216 10.74 -13.59 -1.81
CA LEU A 216 10.61 -14.50 -2.96
C LEU A 216 9.54 -15.57 -2.74
N GLN A 217 9.48 -16.15 -1.54
CA GLN A 217 8.46 -17.14 -1.18
C GLN A 217 7.05 -16.55 -1.14
N ASN A 218 6.89 -15.35 -0.58
CA ASN A 218 5.59 -14.68 -0.51
C ASN A 218 5.12 -14.24 -1.90
N GLU A 219 6.02 -13.87 -2.83
CA GLU A 219 5.66 -13.60 -4.22
C GLU A 219 5.10 -14.87 -4.89
N ASP A 220 5.79 -16.00 -4.71
CA ASP A 220 5.35 -17.29 -5.26
C ASP A 220 3.95 -17.65 -4.70
N ARG A 221 3.74 -17.49 -3.39
CA ARG A 221 2.45 -17.76 -2.72
C ARG A 221 1.33 -16.81 -3.15
N ALA A 222 1.62 -15.51 -3.23
CA ALA A 222 0.65 -14.51 -3.65
C ALA A 222 0.22 -14.76 -5.11
N LEU A 223 1.14 -15.15 -5.99
CA LEU A 223 0.83 -15.44 -7.38
C LEU A 223 -0.01 -16.72 -7.52
N ALA A 224 0.30 -17.77 -6.74
CA ALA A 224 -0.54 -18.96 -6.66
C ALA A 224 -1.96 -18.63 -6.18
N SER A 225 -2.09 -17.76 -5.18
CA SER A 225 -3.39 -17.30 -4.66
C SER A 225 -4.17 -16.49 -5.70
N LEU A 226 -3.48 -15.62 -6.46
CA LEU A 226 -4.07 -14.79 -7.51
C LEU A 226 -4.75 -15.62 -8.61
N ILE A 227 -4.18 -16.79 -8.93
CA ILE A 227 -4.74 -17.70 -9.94
C ILE A 227 -5.77 -18.69 -9.35
N GLY A 228 -6.19 -18.50 -8.10
CA GLY A 228 -7.23 -19.29 -7.46
C GLY A 228 -6.74 -20.58 -6.79
N LEU A 229 -5.44 -20.70 -6.46
CA LEU A 229 -4.94 -21.78 -5.60
C LEU A 229 -4.95 -21.30 -4.14
N PRO A 230 -5.95 -21.66 -3.32
CA PRO A 230 -6.07 -21.15 -1.95
C PRO A 230 -4.92 -21.61 -1.05
N PRO A 231 -4.54 -20.86 0.00
CA PRO A 231 -3.52 -21.28 0.98
C PRO A 231 -4.00 -22.45 1.88
N GLY A 232 -3.09 -23.38 2.24
CA GLY A 232 -3.31 -24.40 3.29
C GLY A 232 -4.26 -25.57 2.96
N ASP A 233 -4.40 -26.48 3.93
CA ASP A 233 -5.02 -27.84 3.95
C ASP A 233 -6.48 -27.97 3.47
N HIS A 234 -7.05 -26.91 2.93
CA HIS A 234 -8.31 -27.05 2.23
C HIS A 234 -8.06 -27.88 0.98
N VAL A 235 -8.52 -29.13 1.03
CA VAL A 235 -8.89 -29.96 -0.12
C VAL A 235 -10.02 -29.25 -0.87
N GLY A 236 -9.75 -28.03 -1.34
CA GLY A 236 -10.58 -27.31 -2.27
C GLY A 236 -10.35 -28.02 -3.59
N GLN A 237 -11.39 -28.71 -4.06
CA GLN A 237 -11.39 -29.26 -5.40
C GLN A 237 -11.08 -28.11 -6.36
N ALA A 238 -9.86 -28.08 -6.91
CA ALA A 238 -9.66 -27.39 -8.18
C ALA A 238 -10.73 -27.92 -9.14
N ALA A 239 -11.10 -27.17 -10.19
CA ALA A 239 -12.13 -27.58 -11.15
C ALA A 239 -11.89 -28.96 -11.83
N ALA A 240 -10.78 -29.64 -11.52
CA ALA A 240 -10.40 -30.98 -11.94
C ALA A 240 -10.17 -32.00 -10.79
N GLY A 241 -10.50 -31.69 -9.54
CA GLY A 241 -10.31 -32.60 -8.40
C GLY A 241 -8.86 -32.79 -7.92
N LEU A 242 -7.94 -31.94 -8.37
CA LEU A 242 -6.54 -31.96 -7.93
C LEU A 242 -6.41 -31.26 -6.57
N VAL A 243 -5.68 -31.91 -5.66
CA VAL A 243 -5.31 -31.39 -4.33
C VAL A 243 -3.85 -30.96 -4.42
N PHE A 244 -3.59 -29.67 -4.25
CA PHE A 244 -2.23 -29.13 -4.21
C PHE A 244 -1.80 -28.93 -2.76
N ASN A 245 -0.68 -29.50 -2.37
CA ASN A 245 -0.06 -29.16 -1.09
C ASN A 245 0.62 -27.78 -1.20
N ASP A 246 1.09 -27.23 -0.08
CA ASP A 246 1.70 -25.89 -0.09
C ASP A 246 3.03 -25.83 -0.88
N ALA A 247 3.78 -26.93 -0.97
CA ALA A 247 4.97 -27.01 -1.80
C ALA A 247 4.63 -26.95 -3.30
N ASP A 248 3.55 -27.62 -3.72
CA ASP A 248 3.06 -27.58 -5.09
C ASP A 248 2.63 -26.16 -5.47
N LYS A 249 1.89 -25.47 -4.57
CA LYS A 249 1.45 -24.08 -4.79
C LYS A 249 2.64 -23.14 -4.95
N LEU A 250 3.65 -23.27 -4.09
CA LEU A 250 4.87 -22.47 -4.19
C LEU A 250 5.62 -22.74 -5.50
N GLU A 251 5.74 -24.00 -5.92
CA GLU A 251 6.40 -24.33 -7.18
C GLU A 251 5.62 -23.82 -8.39
N ILE A 252 4.28 -23.93 -8.41
CA ILE A 252 3.44 -23.36 -9.46
C ILE A 252 3.62 -21.84 -9.54
N GLY A 253 3.55 -21.14 -8.41
CA GLY A 253 3.78 -19.69 -8.35
C GLY A 253 5.15 -19.31 -8.90
N ARG A 254 6.20 -20.04 -8.51
CA ARG A 254 7.57 -19.83 -8.99
C ARG A 254 7.71 -20.03 -10.49
N GLN A 255 7.16 -21.11 -11.03
CA GLN A 255 7.22 -21.41 -12.46
C GLN A 255 6.43 -20.36 -13.26
N LEU A 256 5.25 -19.98 -12.80
CA LEU A 256 4.43 -18.96 -13.43
C LEU A 256 5.16 -17.60 -13.45
N LYS A 257 5.77 -17.21 -12.32
CA LYS A 257 6.58 -15.98 -12.21
C LYS A 257 7.74 -15.99 -13.20
N ARG A 258 8.44 -17.11 -13.37
CA ARG A 258 9.52 -17.25 -14.37
C ARG A 258 9.03 -17.04 -15.79
N VAL A 259 7.87 -17.60 -16.15
CA VAL A 259 7.29 -17.44 -17.49
C VAL A 259 6.84 -15.99 -17.72
N LEU A 260 6.13 -15.40 -16.77
CA LEU A 260 5.61 -14.02 -16.87
C LEU A 260 6.70 -12.96 -16.92
N ARG A 261 7.87 -13.23 -16.34
CA ARG A 261 9.03 -12.32 -16.32
C ARG A 261 10.07 -12.60 -17.42
N SER A 262 9.79 -13.51 -18.35
CA SER A 262 10.77 -13.88 -19.39
C SER A 262 11.04 -12.79 -20.42
N ALA A 263 10.13 -11.80 -20.55
CA ALA A 263 10.20 -10.73 -21.55
C ALA A 263 11.38 -9.76 -21.38
N GLY A 264 12.08 -9.78 -20.25
CA GLY A 264 13.36 -9.08 -20.09
C GLY A 264 13.59 -8.59 -18.66
N PRO A 265 14.81 -8.77 -18.11
CA PRO A 265 15.13 -8.28 -16.77
C PRO A 265 15.42 -6.78 -16.71
N ALA A 266 15.68 -6.15 -17.86
CA ALA A 266 16.08 -4.75 -17.92
C ALA A 266 14.96 -3.84 -17.42
N PRO A 267 15.24 -2.91 -16.49
CA PRO A 267 14.28 -1.91 -16.08
C PRO A 267 13.80 -1.05 -17.27
N ILE A 268 12.51 -0.80 -17.36
CA ILE A 268 11.90 0.04 -18.40
C ILE A 268 11.10 1.20 -17.79
N PRO A 269 11.07 2.37 -18.44
CA PRO A 269 10.18 3.44 -18.02
C PRO A 269 8.72 2.99 -18.13
N TYR A 270 7.88 3.46 -17.21
CA TYR A 270 6.45 3.26 -17.33
C TYR A 270 5.84 4.31 -18.27
N GLU A 271 5.39 3.87 -19.46
CA GLU A 271 4.83 4.74 -20.50
C GLU A 271 3.29 4.80 -20.50
N GLY A 272 2.64 4.14 -19.54
CA GLY A 272 1.19 3.98 -19.53
C GLY A 272 0.70 2.82 -20.42
N GLY A 273 -0.61 2.67 -20.52
CA GLY A 273 -1.25 1.60 -21.30
C GLY A 273 -1.60 0.39 -20.44
N PHE A 274 -2.90 0.18 -20.26
CA PHE A 274 -3.42 -0.85 -19.37
C PHE A 274 -4.47 -1.69 -20.08
N ASP A 275 -4.24 -2.99 -20.20
CA ASP A 275 -5.23 -3.94 -20.71
C ASP A 275 -5.28 -5.17 -19.79
N ALA A 276 -6.20 -5.12 -18.83
CA ALA A 276 -6.42 -6.21 -17.89
C ALA A 276 -6.84 -7.51 -18.58
N HIS A 277 -7.47 -7.43 -19.76
CA HIS A 277 -7.84 -8.61 -20.53
C HIS A 277 -6.61 -9.28 -21.14
N VAL A 278 -5.70 -8.50 -21.73
CA VAL A 278 -4.43 -8.99 -22.25
C VAL A 278 -3.60 -9.61 -21.12
N LEU A 279 -3.49 -8.96 -19.97
CA LEU A 279 -2.77 -9.53 -18.82
C LEU A 279 -3.43 -10.84 -18.34
N ALA A 280 -4.76 -10.89 -18.21
CA ALA A 280 -5.45 -12.13 -17.83
C ALA A 280 -5.17 -13.27 -18.82
N GLN A 281 -5.18 -12.98 -20.14
CA GLN A 281 -4.82 -13.96 -21.17
C GLN A 281 -3.36 -14.42 -21.05
N GLN A 282 -2.42 -13.49 -20.78
CA GLN A 282 -1.01 -13.82 -20.57
C GLN A 282 -0.82 -14.76 -19.36
N ILE A 283 -1.49 -14.48 -18.24
CA ILE A 283 -1.45 -15.33 -17.04
C ILE A 283 -2.03 -16.73 -17.36
N GLN A 284 -3.14 -16.80 -18.07
CA GLN A 284 -3.72 -18.08 -18.50
C GLN A 284 -2.80 -18.86 -19.44
N GLN A 285 -2.17 -18.18 -20.40
CA GLN A 285 -1.23 -18.78 -21.34
C GLN A 285 -0.01 -19.32 -20.60
N ALA A 286 0.56 -18.53 -19.69
CA ALA A 286 1.69 -18.92 -18.86
C ALA A 286 1.35 -20.11 -17.95
N ALA A 287 0.15 -20.13 -17.35
CA ALA A 287 -0.34 -21.28 -16.59
C ALA A 287 -0.44 -22.55 -17.45
N ARG A 288 -0.96 -22.44 -18.69
CA ARG A 288 -1.03 -23.58 -19.63
C ARG A 288 0.34 -24.12 -19.98
N MET A 289 1.34 -23.26 -20.15
CA MET A 289 2.72 -23.67 -20.45
C MET A 289 3.35 -24.51 -19.34
N ILE A 290 2.92 -24.30 -18.09
CA ILE A 290 3.37 -25.09 -16.92
C ILE A 290 2.39 -26.22 -16.56
N GLY A 291 1.44 -26.54 -17.45
CA GLY A 291 0.49 -27.64 -17.28
C GLY A 291 -0.69 -27.35 -16.35
N VAL A 292 -0.92 -26.09 -15.95
CA VAL A 292 -2.01 -25.68 -15.06
C VAL A 292 -3.12 -25.01 -15.87
N ARG A 293 -4.38 -25.40 -15.61
CA ARG A 293 -5.56 -24.73 -16.18
C ARG A 293 -6.22 -23.88 -15.11
N ILE A 294 -6.43 -22.60 -15.41
CA ILE A 294 -7.02 -21.63 -14.48
C ILE A 294 -8.15 -20.85 -15.16
N ALA A 295 -9.11 -20.39 -14.37
CA ALA A 295 -10.04 -19.36 -14.79
C ALA A 295 -9.28 -18.02 -15.01
N PRO A 296 -9.83 -17.08 -15.80
CA PRO A 296 -9.26 -15.74 -15.90
C PRO A 296 -9.16 -15.11 -14.49
N PRO A 297 -7.97 -14.66 -14.06
CA PRO A 297 -7.82 -14.03 -12.75
C PRO A 297 -8.55 -12.68 -12.72
N THR A 298 -9.04 -12.30 -11.54
CA THR A 298 -9.58 -10.95 -11.31
C THR A 298 -8.45 -10.03 -10.88
N LEU A 299 -8.24 -8.94 -11.61
CA LEU A 299 -7.10 -8.04 -11.43
C LEU A 299 -7.57 -6.60 -11.16
N ALA A 300 -8.46 -6.42 -10.17
CA ALA A 300 -9.17 -5.15 -9.93
C ALA A 300 -8.25 -3.92 -9.72
N LEU A 301 -7.08 -4.14 -9.12
CA LEU A 301 -6.10 -3.08 -8.89
C LEU A 301 -5.18 -2.83 -10.09
N ARG A 302 -5.08 -3.80 -10.99
CA ARG A 302 -4.37 -3.64 -12.26
C ARG A 302 -5.33 -3.00 -13.26
N ASP A 303 -5.52 -1.71 -13.08
CA ASP A 303 -6.35 -0.86 -13.94
C ASP A 303 -5.62 0.47 -14.18
N GLY A 304 -5.70 0.99 -15.41
CA GLY A 304 -5.06 2.25 -15.80
C GLY A 304 -5.48 3.42 -14.92
N ARG A 305 -6.70 3.45 -14.37
CA ARG A 305 -7.09 4.52 -13.45
C ARG A 305 -6.19 4.61 -12.22
N HIS A 306 -5.69 3.46 -11.74
CA HIS A 306 -4.82 3.34 -10.58
C HIS A 306 -3.34 3.52 -10.95
N ALA A 307 -3.01 3.70 -12.22
CA ALA A 307 -1.69 4.11 -12.59
C ALA A 307 -1.47 5.58 -12.25
N ARG A 308 -0.26 5.90 -11.82
CA ARG A 308 0.10 7.19 -11.26
C ARG A 308 -0.21 8.37 -12.21
N PRO A 309 0.08 8.31 -13.52
CA PRO A 309 -0.26 9.41 -14.44
C PRO A 309 -1.77 9.70 -14.50
N GLU A 310 -2.61 8.67 -14.66
CA GLU A 310 -4.07 8.85 -14.70
C GLU A 310 -4.63 9.34 -13.37
N MET A 311 -4.17 8.76 -12.25
CA MET A 311 -4.61 9.18 -10.91
C MET A 311 -4.21 10.62 -10.61
N HIS A 312 -2.96 11.01 -10.91
CA HIS A 312 -2.48 12.38 -10.72
C HIS A 312 -3.27 13.36 -11.60
N ALA A 313 -3.57 13.02 -12.84
CA ALA A 313 -4.40 13.84 -13.72
C ALA A 313 -5.82 14.03 -13.15
N ALA A 314 -6.42 12.96 -12.61
CA ALA A 314 -7.73 13.01 -11.97
C ALA A 314 -7.73 13.87 -10.69
N ILE A 315 -6.68 13.75 -9.87
CA ILE A 315 -6.48 14.57 -8.68
C ILE A 315 -6.32 16.04 -9.08
N ALA A 316 -5.44 16.34 -10.05
CA ALA A 316 -5.20 17.71 -10.52
C ALA A 316 -6.46 18.36 -11.12
N ALA A 317 -7.27 17.59 -11.85
CA ALA A 317 -8.56 18.04 -12.36
C ALA A 317 -9.53 18.36 -11.21
N ALA A 318 -9.59 17.52 -10.18
CA ALA A 318 -10.45 17.73 -9.02
C ALA A 318 -10.02 18.94 -8.17
N THR A 319 -8.72 19.24 -8.09
CA THR A 319 -8.19 20.37 -7.30
C THR A 319 -8.18 21.70 -8.05
N SER A 320 -8.13 21.69 -9.39
CA SER A 320 -8.06 22.92 -10.21
C SER A 320 -9.42 23.59 -10.47
N GLN A 321 -10.53 22.85 -10.45
CA GLN A 321 -11.80 23.32 -11.00
C GLN A 321 -12.72 24.12 -10.05
N ALA A 322 -12.48 24.19 -8.73
CA ALA A 322 -13.54 24.65 -7.82
C ALA A 322 -13.10 25.44 -6.57
N GLY A 323 -11.85 25.90 -6.49
CA GLY A 323 -11.24 25.97 -5.16
C GLY A 323 -11.29 24.58 -4.51
N ILE A 324 -10.84 24.43 -3.28
CA ILE A 324 -10.80 23.12 -2.65
C ILE A 324 -12.23 22.76 -2.19
N ASP A 325 -13.08 22.20 -3.07
CA ASP A 325 -14.40 21.66 -2.69
C ASP A 325 -14.22 20.32 -1.94
N PRO A 326 -14.51 20.27 -0.62
CA PRO A 326 -14.34 19.04 0.14
C PRO A 326 -15.19 17.88 -0.36
N ALA A 327 -16.37 18.16 -0.92
CA ALA A 327 -17.24 17.13 -1.46
C ALA A 327 -16.67 16.51 -2.75
N CYS A 328 -15.96 17.30 -3.56
CA CYS A 328 -15.27 16.82 -4.75
C CYS A 328 -14.13 15.87 -4.39
N VAL A 329 -13.25 16.28 -3.46
CA VAL A 329 -12.15 15.44 -2.95
C VAL A 329 -12.68 14.14 -2.34
N ALA A 330 -13.73 14.24 -1.53
CA ALA A 330 -14.39 13.10 -0.92
C ALA A 330 -14.91 12.07 -1.94
N ARG A 331 -15.64 12.54 -2.97
CA ARG A 331 -16.14 11.70 -4.06
C ARG A 331 -14.99 11.05 -4.84
N LEU A 332 -13.91 11.79 -5.09
CA LEU A 332 -12.74 11.25 -5.79
C LEU A 332 -12.13 10.09 -5.01
N ILE A 333 -11.86 10.29 -3.71
CA ILE A 333 -11.30 9.24 -2.84
C ILE A 333 -12.23 8.02 -2.81
N THR A 334 -13.52 8.23 -2.61
CA THR A 334 -14.51 7.14 -2.54
C THR A 334 -14.59 6.35 -3.84
N ARG A 335 -14.53 7.02 -5.01
CA ARG A 335 -14.53 6.37 -6.31
C ARG A 335 -13.34 5.42 -6.44
N TYR A 336 -12.13 5.91 -6.20
CA TYR A 336 -10.91 5.11 -6.28
C TYR A 336 -10.90 3.93 -5.32
N VAL A 337 -11.37 4.16 -4.09
CA VAL A 337 -11.33 3.16 -3.03
C VAL A 337 -12.41 2.09 -3.21
N ASN A 338 -13.61 2.43 -3.68
CA ASN A 338 -14.71 1.47 -3.83
C ASN A 338 -14.58 0.60 -5.07
N ASP A 339 -13.91 1.10 -6.10
CA ASP A 339 -13.74 0.33 -7.30
C ASP A 339 -12.52 -0.62 -7.24
N ALA A 340 -11.67 -0.46 -6.22
CA ALA A 340 -10.51 -1.30 -5.90
C ALA A 340 -10.94 -2.64 -5.24
#